data_AF-A0A016SXJ3-F1
#
_entry.id   AF-A0A016SXJ3-F1
#
_cell.length_a   1.000
_cell.length_b   1.000
_cell.length_c   1.000
_cell.angle_alpha   90.00
_cell.angle_beta   90.00
_cell.angle_gamma   90.00
#
_symmetry.space_group_name_H-M   'P 1'
#
loop_
_entity.id
_entity.type
_entity.pdbx_description
1 polymer ?
#
loop_
_entity_poly.entity_id
_entity_poly.type
_entity_poly.pdbx_seq_one_letter_code
_entity_poly.pdbx_strand_id
1 'polypeptide(L)'
;MVRHLAGQIVDEGSTATFEACISGEPEQIQWTKNGTEVKSDDRVEVARDGERFRLSISGATAADAGQYQLEVQQKGVKLISVASLIVPGSANEPPVTKLPASVSVSSGSATKLVLEMSNSEGYTVQWFKGTDKVEKSERMKSVKSGGSFKLDFKTVEPSDEGVYIVKVIKDKKAIAKYAAAVLVEP
;
A
#
# COMPACT_ATOMS: atom_id res chain seq x y z
N MET A 1 0.51 12.43 -14.84
CA MET A 1 1.37 12.19 -13.65
C MET A 1 0.53 11.49 -12.59
N VAL A 2 1.12 10.60 -11.79
CA VAL A 2 0.42 9.94 -10.68
C VAL A 2 1.16 10.17 -9.38
N ARG A 3 0.46 10.72 -8.38
CA ARG A 3 0.87 10.69 -6.97
C ARG A 3 -0.02 9.68 -6.27
N HIS A 4 0.57 8.58 -5.84
CA HIS A 4 -0.13 7.51 -5.16
C HIS A 4 -0.56 7.86 -3.74
N LEU A 5 -1.52 7.08 -3.23
CA LEU A 5 -1.86 7.03 -1.81
C LEU A 5 -0.62 6.74 -0.96
N ALA A 6 -0.54 7.41 0.19
CA ALA A 6 0.46 7.14 1.20
C ALA A 6 -0.14 6.29 2.33
N GLY A 7 0.62 5.30 2.81
CA GLY A 7 0.28 4.58 4.02
C GLY A 7 0.32 5.51 5.23
N GLN A 8 -0.55 5.26 6.21
CA GLN A 8 -0.71 6.10 7.39
C GLN A 8 -0.67 5.26 8.66
N ILE A 9 -0.11 5.86 9.72
CA ILE A 9 -0.12 5.37 11.08
C ILE A 9 -0.77 6.49 11.88
N VAL A 10 -1.96 6.26 12.42
CA VAL A 10 -2.72 7.29 13.14
C VAL A 10 -3.17 6.75 14.49
N ASP A 11 -3.19 7.60 15.51
CA ASP A 11 -3.71 7.23 16.81
C ASP A 11 -5.24 7.08 16.77
N GLU A 12 -5.78 6.25 17.66
CA GLU A 12 -7.22 6.11 17.83
C GLU A 12 -7.89 7.47 18.12
N GLY A 13 -9.03 7.73 17.49
CA GLY A 13 -9.74 9.01 17.55
C GLY A 13 -9.23 10.08 16.59
N SER A 14 -8.05 9.90 15.96
CA SER A 14 -7.52 10.85 14.97
C SER A 14 -8.21 10.69 13.60
N THR A 15 -8.03 11.67 12.72
CA THR A 15 -8.51 11.57 11.34
C THR A 15 -7.45 10.95 10.43
N ALA A 16 -7.81 9.88 9.70
CA ALA A 16 -6.99 9.35 8.61
C ALA A 16 -7.42 9.95 7.28
N THR A 17 -6.48 10.40 6.43
CA THR A 17 -6.80 10.98 5.11
C THR A 17 -5.93 10.39 4.01
N PHE A 18 -6.54 9.61 3.14
CA PHE A 18 -5.92 9.09 1.93
C PHE A 18 -6.13 10.06 0.78
N GLU A 19 -5.06 10.44 0.10
CA GLU A 19 -5.11 11.35 -1.04
C GLU A 19 -4.23 10.84 -2.19
N ALA A 20 -4.78 10.84 -3.40
CA ALA A 20 -4.04 10.61 -4.64
C ALA A 20 -4.24 11.79 -5.59
N CYS A 21 -3.24 12.07 -6.43
CA CYS A 21 -3.41 12.94 -7.59
C CYS A 21 -3.18 12.12 -8.85
N ILE A 22 -4.20 12.01 -9.70
CA ILE A 22 -4.12 11.26 -10.95
C ILE A 22 -4.55 12.20 -12.06
N SER A 23 -3.63 12.48 -12.99
CA SER A 23 -3.95 13.36 -14.10
C SER A 23 -4.95 12.76 -15.08
N GLY A 24 -5.76 13.63 -15.68
CA GLY A 24 -6.79 13.27 -16.65
C GLY A 24 -8.20 13.25 -16.08
N GLU A 25 -9.15 12.81 -16.91
CA GLU A 25 -10.57 12.72 -16.56
C GLU A 25 -10.96 11.23 -16.42
N PRO A 26 -11.34 10.78 -15.21
CA PRO A 26 -11.73 9.41 -14.94
C PRO A 26 -13.14 9.11 -15.46
N GLU A 27 -13.28 7.95 -16.08
CA GLU A 27 -14.56 7.35 -16.48
C GLU A 27 -15.23 6.64 -15.29
N GLN A 28 -14.42 6.02 -14.43
CA GLN A 28 -14.89 5.32 -13.23
C GLN A 28 -13.89 5.47 -12.09
N ILE A 29 -14.42 5.60 -10.87
CA ILE A 29 -13.65 5.72 -9.62
C ILE A 29 -14.23 4.73 -8.62
N GLN A 30 -13.38 3.93 -7.98
CA GLN A 30 -13.79 3.01 -6.92
C GLN A 30 -12.82 3.05 -5.76
N TRP A 31 -13.36 3.17 -4.54
CA TRP A 31 -12.62 3.01 -3.30
C TRP A 31 -12.97 1.68 -2.65
N THR A 32 -11.97 0.92 -2.24
CA THR A 32 -12.19 -0.31 -1.47
C THR A 32 -11.29 -0.36 -0.25
N LYS A 33 -11.78 -1.01 0.81
CA LYS A 33 -11.04 -1.38 2.01
C LYS A 33 -11.04 -2.90 2.12
N ASN A 34 -9.86 -3.50 2.13
CA ASN A 34 -9.69 -4.96 2.16
C ASN A 34 -10.53 -5.67 1.07
N GLY A 35 -10.66 -5.06 -0.11
CA GLY A 35 -11.44 -5.57 -1.24
C GLY A 35 -12.95 -5.33 -1.16
N THR A 36 -13.47 -4.74 -0.07
CA THR A 36 -14.88 -4.35 0.04
C THR A 36 -15.04 -2.87 -0.28
N GLU A 37 -16.06 -2.51 -1.06
CA GLU A 37 -16.35 -1.12 -1.39
C GLU A 37 -16.52 -0.25 -0.13
N VAL A 38 -15.88 0.91 -0.14
CA VAL A 38 -16.04 1.91 0.91
C VAL A 38 -17.36 2.64 0.69
N LYS A 39 -18.18 2.69 1.74
CA LYS A 39 -19.41 3.47 1.76
C LYS A 39 -19.18 4.72 2.58
N SER A 40 -19.63 5.86 2.05
CA SER A 40 -19.65 7.09 2.84
C SER A 40 -20.70 7.01 3.93
N ASP A 41 -20.38 7.61 5.06
CA ASP A 41 -21.26 7.78 6.22
C ASP A 41 -20.87 9.08 6.96
N ASP A 42 -21.43 9.30 8.16
CA ASP A 42 -21.14 10.49 8.97
C ASP A 42 -19.65 10.67 9.31
N ARG A 43 -18.87 9.58 9.22
CA ARG A 43 -17.48 9.51 9.67
C ARG A 43 -16.51 9.32 8.50
N VAL A 44 -16.95 8.66 7.43
CA VAL A 44 -16.19 8.34 6.21
C VAL A 44 -16.66 9.21 5.04
N GLU A 45 -15.79 10.09 4.58
CA GLU A 45 -16.06 10.99 3.46
C GLU A 45 -15.20 10.62 2.25
N VAL A 46 -15.80 10.59 1.06
CA VAL A 46 -15.09 10.44 -0.22
C VAL A 46 -15.34 11.69 -1.05
N ALA A 47 -14.27 12.32 -1.51
CA ALA A 47 -14.32 13.56 -2.27
C ALA A 47 -13.39 13.51 -3.48
N ARG A 48 -13.74 14.28 -4.51
CA ARG A 48 -12.89 14.54 -5.68
C ARG A 48 -12.89 16.03 -5.99
N ASP A 49 -11.70 16.58 -6.22
CA ASP A 49 -11.48 17.95 -6.65
C ASP A 49 -10.51 17.95 -7.85
N GLY A 50 -11.06 18.03 -9.06
CA GLY A 50 -10.30 17.89 -10.30
C GLY A 50 -9.53 16.56 -10.39
N GLU A 51 -8.21 16.64 -10.37
CA GLU A 51 -7.28 15.49 -10.41
C GLU A 51 -6.98 14.91 -9.03
N ARG A 52 -7.54 15.48 -7.95
CA ARG A 52 -7.30 15.07 -6.56
C ARG A 52 -8.44 14.19 -6.06
N PHE A 53 -8.10 12.99 -5.59
CA PHE A 53 -9.03 11.99 -5.04
C PHE A 53 -8.74 11.84 -3.56
N ARG A 54 -9.76 11.97 -2.70
CA ARG A 54 -9.61 11.94 -1.26
C ARG A 54 -10.61 10.98 -0.61
N LEU A 55 -10.14 10.25 0.39
CA LEU A 55 -10.96 9.52 1.35
C LEU A 55 -10.50 9.92 2.76
N SER A 56 -11.42 10.37 3.60
CA SER A 56 -11.16 10.79 4.98
C SER A 56 -12.01 9.98 5.95
N ILE A 57 -11.41 9.57 7.07
CA ILE A 57 -12.07 8.81 8.15
C ILE A 57 -11.81 9.58 9.43
N SER A 58 -12.84 10.20 10.00
CA SER A 58 -12.75 10.88 11.28
C SER A 58 -12.81 9.88 12.45
N GLY A 59 -12.21 10.19 13.60
CA GLY A 59 -12.34 9.34 14.77
C GLY A 59 -11.89 7.89 14.54
N ALA A 60 -10.72 7.68 13.96
CA ALA A 60 -10.23 6.37 13.53
C ALA A 60 -10.23 5.35 14.67
N THR A 61 -10.61 4.11 14.36
CA THR A 61 -10.68 2.99 15.29
C THR A 61 -9.81 1.83 14.79
N ALA A 62 -9.51 0.85 15.65
CA ALA A 62 -8.80 -0.37 15.22
C ALA A 62 -9.52 -1.11 14.08
N ALA A 63 -10.85 -0.99 13.98
CA ALA A 63 -11.63 -1.56 12.87
C ALA A 63 -11.36 -0.86 11.54
N ASP A 64 -10.88 0.38 11.54
CA ASP A 64 -10.53 1.16 10.34
C ASP A 64 -9.21 0.73 9.72
N ALA A 65 -8.32 0.08 10.48
CA ALA A 65 -7.07 -0.45 9.97
C ALA A 65 -7.29 -1.42 8.79
N GLY A 66 -6.38 -1.40 7.83
CA GLY A 66 -6.50 -2.24 6.63
C GLY A 66 -5.89 -1.62 5.38
N GLN A 67 -6.14 -2.28 4.25
CA GLN A 67 -5.64 -1.90 2.94
C GLN A 67 -6.71 -1.09 2.20
N TYR A 68 -6.40 0.17 1.90
CA TYR A 68 -7.26 1.06 1.11
C TYR A 68 -6.74 1.12 -0.31
N GLN A 69 -7.63 0.90 -1.27
CA GLN A 69 -7.32 0.93 -2.69
C GLN A 69 -8.23 1.93 -3.39
N LEU A 70 -7.60 2.81 -4.17
CA LEU A 70 -8.24 3.64 -5.17
C LEU A 70 -8.00 3.01 -6.54
N GLU A 71 -9.07 2.73 -7.24
CA GLU A 71 -9.07 2.30 -8.63
C GLU A 71 -9.68 3.40 -9.50
N VAL A 72 -8.95 3.78 -10.54
CA VAL A 72 -9.38 4.79 -11.51
C VAL A 72 -9.28 4.24 -12.92
N GLN A 73 -10.40 4.24 -13.63
CA GLN A 73 -10.44 3.89 -15.05
C GLN A 73 -10.50 5.18 -15.88
N GLN A 74 -9.63 5.30 -16.88
CA GLN A 74 -9.64 6.42 -17.83
C GLN A 74 -9.06 6.01 -19.17
N LYS A 75 -9.74 6.34 -20.28
CA LYS A 75 -9.28 6.07 -21.65
C LYS A 75 -8.92 4.59 -21.86
N GLY A 76 -9.67 3.68 -21.24
CA GLY A 76 -9.40 2.23 -21.30
C GLY A 76 -8.20 1.75 -20.47
N VAL A 77 -7.53 2.62 -19.71
CA VAL A 77 -6.45 2.26 -18.77
C VAL A 77 -6.99 2.20 -17.35
N LYS A 78 -6.62 1.15 -16.61
CA LYS A 78 -6.93 0.97 -15.19
C LYS A 78 -5.71 1.30 -14.35
N LEU A 79 -5.82 2.33 -13.51
CA LEU A 79 -4.80 2.73 -12.55
C LEU A 79 -5.21 2.26 -11.15
N ILE A 80 -4.28 1.64 -10.45
CA ILE A 80 -4.48 1.17 -9.07
C ILE A 80 -3.52 1.91 -8.16
N SER A 81 -4.01 2.45 -7.06
CA SER A 81 -3.19 2.95 -5.97
C SER A 81 -3.64 2.30 -4.67
N VAL A 82 -2.70 1.76 -3.90
CA VAL A 82 -3.01 1.08 -2.64
C VAL A 82 -2.11 1.59 -1.53
N ALA A 83 -2.68 1.72 -0.34
CA ALA A 83 -1.97 2.11 0.86
C ALA A 83 -2.57 1.41 2.07
N SER A 84 -1.81 1.28 3.16
CA SER A 84 -2.29 0.65 4.40
C SER A 84 -2.53 1.71 5.48
N LEU A 85 -3.57 1.50 6.29
CA LEU A 85 -3.81 2.23 7.53
C LEU A 85 -3.45 1.34 8.72
N ILE A 86 -2.64 1.88 9.63
CA ILE A 86 -2.41 1.35 10.97
C ILE A 86 -3.12 2.27 11.97
N VAL A 87 -3.92 1.69 12.86
CA VAL A 87 -4.49 2.35 14.04
C VAL A 87 -4.06 1.55 15.26
N PRO A 88 -2.99 1.96 15.98
CA PRO A 88 -2.44 1.18 17.08
C PRO A 88 -3.49 0.95 18.17
N GLY A 89 -3.89 -0.31 18.34
CA GLY A 89 -4.91 -0.69 19.33
C GLY A 89 -4.56 -1.95 20.13
N SER A 90 -3.40 -2.56 19.87
CA SER A 90 -2.98 -3.82 20.51
C SER A 90 -1.48 -3.86 20.78
N ALA A 91 -1.08 -4.48 21.89
CA ALA A 91 0.32 -4.68 22.26
C ALA A 91 1.10 -5.59 21.29
N ASN A 92 0.42 -6.30 20.39
CA ASN A 92 1.03 -7.25 19.46
C ASN A 92 1.28 -6.67 18.04
N GLU A 93 1.04 -5.38 17.84
CA GLU A 93 1.29 -4.75 16.55
C GLU A 93 2.79 -4.58 16.28
N PRO A 94 3.31 -4.89 15.06
CA PRO A 94 4.71 -4.65 14.77
C PRO A 94 5.03 -3.15 14.84
N PRO A 95 6.24 -2.77 15.31
CA PRO A 95 6.60 -1.38 15.53
C PRO A 95 7.01 -0.71 14.20
N VAL A 96 6.07 -0.65 13.26
CA VAL A 96 6.25 -0.10 11.92
C VAL A 96 6.42 1.42 12.01
N THR A 97 7.44 1.94 11.34
CA THR A 97 7.70 3.38 11.21
C THR A 97 7.50 3.88 9.80
N LYS A 98 7.52 2.99 8.81
CA LYS A 98 7.28 3.31 7.41
C LYS A 98 6.61 2.16 6.69
N LEU A 99 5.49 2.47 6.05
CA LEU A 99 4.73 1.54 5.22
C LEU A 99 5.24 1.51 3.78
N PRO A 100 5.08 0.38 3.07
CA PRO A 100 5.37 0.33 1.64
C PRO A 100 4.46 1.30 0.89
N ALA A 101 5.02 2.01 -0.09
CA ALA A 101 4.30 2.97 -0.91
C ALA A 101 4.19 2.46 -2.34
N SER A 102 3.04 2.67 -2.96
CA SER A 102 2.84 2.41 -4.40
C SER A 102 3.80 3.25 -5.25
N VAL A 103 4.22 2.70 -6.39
CA VAL A 103 5.15 3.34 -7.32
C VAL A 103 4.67 3.15 -8.77
N SER A 104 4.79 4.21 -9.56
CA SER A 104 4.85 4.13 -11.03
C SER A 104 6.31 4.18 -11.46
N VAL A 105 6.72 3.27 -12.34
CA VAL A 105 8.11 3.11 -12.77
C VAL A 105 8.17 2.67 -14.22
N SER A 106 9.07 3.26 -15.00
CA SER A 106 9.29 2.87 -16.40
C SER A 106 9.90 1.46 -16.51
N SER A 107 9.46 0.70 -17.50
CA SER A 107 10.05 -0.57 -17.87
C SER A 107 11.58 -0.45 -18.04
N GLY A 108 12.31 -1.45 -17.57
CA GLY A 108 13.78 -1.47 -17.58
C GLY A 108 14.43 -0.73 -16.39
N SER A 109 13.70 0.09 -15.65
CA SER A 109 14.23 0.82 -14.50
C SER A 109 14.26 -0.03 -13.23
N ALA A 110 15.06 0.41 -12.25
CA ALA A 110 15.09 -0.17 -10.91
C ALA A 110 14.08 0.52 -9.99
N THR A 111 13.46 -0.23 -9.08
CA THR A 111 12.62 0.32 -8.00
C THR A 111 12.70 -0.53 -6.74
N LYS A 112 12.01 -0.12 -5.68
CA LYS A 112 11.91 -0.88 -4.44
C LYS A 112 10.63 -0.57 -3.67
N LEU A 113 10.10 -1.58 -2.98
CA LEU A 113 9.10 -1.41 -1.93
C LEU A 113 9.79 -1.53 -0.57
N VAL A 114 9.40 -0.70 0.40
CA VAL A 114 10.13 -0.58 1.67
C VAL A 114 9.17 -0.59 2.85
N LEU A 115 9.41 -1.49 3.81
CA LEU A 115 8.80 -1.49 5.14
C LEU A 115 9.91 -1.22 6.17
N GLU A 116 9.71 -0.26 7.07
CA GLU A 116 10.66 0.02 8.16
C GLU A 116 10.01 -0.18 9.52
N MET A 117 10.79 -0.67 10.47
CA MET A 117 10.40 -0.88 11.86
C MET A 117 11.44 -0.26 12.80
N SER A 118 11.00 0.35 13.91
CA SER A 118 11.90 0.91 14.92
C SER A 118 12.66 -0.18 15.69
N ASN A 119 12.02 -1.33 15.93
CA ASN A 119 12.66 -2.55 16.42
C ASN A 119 12.22 -3.75 15.58
N SER A 120 13.15 -4.38 14.87
CA SER A 120 12.86 -5.54 14.00
C SER A 120 13.35 -6.88 14.57
N GLU A 121 13.76 -6.92 15.84
CA GLU A 121 14.16 -8.15 16.52
C GLU A 121 12.97 -9.11 16.65
N GLY A 122 13.19 -10.39 16.32
CA GLY A 122 12.12 -11.40 16.28
C GLY A 122 11.14 -11.27 15.10
N TYR A 123 11.27 -10.24 14.25
CA TYR A 123 10.44 -10.06 13.06
C TYR A 123 11.16 -10.48 11.78
N THR A 124 10.41 -11.18 10.93
CA THR A 124 10.77 -11.46 9.53
C THR A 124 9.63 -11.02 8.62
N VAL A 125 9.89 -10.93 7.31
CA VAL A 125 8.83 -10.61 6.34
C VAL A 125 8.85 -11.55 5.16
N GLN A 126 7.71 -11.68 4.50
CA GLN A 126 7.57 -12.35 3.22
C GLN A 126 6.76 -11.47 2.27
N TRP A 127 7.26 -11.31 1.05
CA TRP A 127 6.58 -10.57 -0.01
C TRP A 127 5.76 -11.51 -0.88
N PHE A 128 4.60 -11.04 -1.32
CA PHE A 128 3.67 -11.74 -2.19
C PHE A 128 3.23 -10.80 -3.31
N LYS A 129 3.04 -11.33 -4.51
CA LYS A 129 2.34 -10.65 -5.61
C LYS A 129 1.01 -11.37 -5.81
N GLY A 130 -0.11 -10.73 -5.49
CA GLY A 130 -1.40 -11.43 -5.38
C GLY A 130 -1.31 -12.56 -4.33
N THR A 131 -1.53 -13.82 -4.76
CA THR A 131 -1.43 -15.01 -3.91
C THR A 131 -0.03 -15.62 -3.87
N ASP A 132 0.83 -15.28 -4.83
CA ASP A 132 2.08 -15.98 -5.06
C ASP A 132 3.20 -15.37 -4.24
N LYS A 133 3.94 -16.24 -3.54
CA LYS A 133 5.13 -15.80 -2.79
C LYS A 133 6.19 -15.34 -3.79
N VAL A 134 6.75 -14.17 -3.53
CA VAL A 134 7.85 -13.65 -4.32
C VAL A 134 9.11 -14.46 -4.01
N GLU A 135 9.60 -15.19 -5.01
CA GLU A 135 10.85 -15.92 -4.93
C GLU A 135 12.03 -15.05 -5.36
N LYS A 136 13.20 -15.32 -4.79
CA LYS A 136 14.43 -14.60 -5.13
C LYS A 136 14.85 -14.95 -6.56
N SER A 137 15.15 -13.92 -7.35
CA SER A 137 15.74 -14.02 -8.68
C SER A 137 16.90 -13.04 -8.84
N GLU A 138 17.51 -12.99 -10.03
CA GLU A 138 18.51 -11.98 -10.37
C GLU A 138 17.90 -10.58 -10.50
N ARG A 139 16.62 -10.49 -10.89
CA ARG A 139 15.90 -9.22 -11.06
C ARG A 139 15.23 -8.74 -9.78
N MET A 140 14.73 -9.64 -8.94
CA MET A 140 13.92 -9.30 -7.79
C MET A 140 14.39 -10.04 -6.53
N LYS A 141 14.60 -9.31 -5.43
CA LYS A 141 15.04 -9.91 -4.17
C LYS A 141 14.52 -9.18 -2.95
N SER A 142 14.18 -9.95 -1.91
CA SER A 142 13.92 -9.42 -0.57
C SER A 142 15.24 -9.20 0.18
N VAL A 143 15.41 -8.02 0.77
CA VAL A 143 16.63 -7.62 1.51
C VAL A 143 16.24 -7.09 2.88
N LYS A 144 16.91 -7.54 3.94
CA LYS A 144 16.83 -6.94 5.27
C LYS A 144 18.13 -6.18 5.55
N SER A 145 18.03 -4.94 6.00
CA SER A 145 19.16 -4.17 6.52
C SER A 145 18.70 -3.38 7.75
N GLY A 146 19.19 -3.77 8.93
CA GLY A 146 18.69 -3.24 10.21
C GLY A 146 17.17 -3.43 10.34
N GLY A 147 16.46 -2.34 10.64
CA GLY A 147 14.99 -2.29 10.72
C GLY A 147 14.27 -2.15 9.37
N SER A 148 15.00 -2.12 8.24
CA SER A 148 14.43 -1.94 6.91
C SER A 148 14.31 -3.27 6.16
N PHE A 149 13.11 -3.59 5.70
CA PHE A 149 12.80 -4.72 4.84
C PHE A 149 12.38 -4.21 3.46
N LYS A 150 13.11 -4.62 2.43
CA LYS A 150 12.94 -4.12 1.07
C LYS A 150 12.62 -5.26 0.12
N LEU A 151 11.77 -5.00 -0.86
CA LEU A 151 11.69 -5.78 -2.09
C LEU A 151 12.33 -4.95 -3.19
N ASP A 152 13.55 -5.30 -3.59
CA ASP A 152 14.29 -4.60 -4.62
C ASP A 152 14.01 -5.21 -5.99
N PHE A 153 13.71 -4.35 -6.96
CA PHE A 153 13.61 -4.65 -8.38
C PHE A 153 14.82 -4.02 -9.07
N LYS A 154 15.74 -4.84 -9.57
CA LYS A 154 16.88 -4.38 -10.37
C LYS A 154 16.44 -3.87 -11.74
N THR A 155 15.45 -4.54 -12.32
CA THR A 155 14.87 -4.23 -13.62
C THR A 155 13.41 -4.63 -13.58
N VAL A 156 12.53 -3.66 -13.77
CA VAL A 156 11.06 -3.84 -13.83
C VAL A 156 10.64 -4.22 -15.25
N GLU A 157 9.79 -5.23 -15.35
CA GLU A 157 9.16 -5.68 -16.60
C GLU A 157 7.63 -5.48 -16.52
N PRO A 158 6.90 -5.44 -17.65
CA PRO A 158 5.43 -5.33 -17.63
C PRO A 158 4.76 -6.43 -16.78
N SER A 159 5.36 -7.62 -16.72
CA SER A 159 4.91 -8.73 -15.90
C SER A 159 5.08 -8.52 -14.39
N ASP A 160 5.82 -7.50 -13.97
CA ASP A 160 5.98 -7.13 -12.55
C ASP A 160 4.84 -6.21 -12.08
N GLU A 161 4.00 -5.66 -12.98
CA GLU A 161 2.86 -4.83 -12.60
C GLU A 161 1.89 -5.59 -11.69
N GLY A 162 1.48 -4.96 -10.58
CA GLY A 162 0.46 -5.49 -9.69
C GLY A 162 0.60 -5.05 -8.23
N VAL A 163 -0.28 -5.61 -7.39
CA VAL A 163 -0.29 -5.35 -5.95
C VAL A 163 0.61 -6.35 -5.22
N TYR A 164 1.55 -5.80 -4.47
CA TYR A 164 2.47 -6.54 -3.61
C TYR A 164 2.06 -6.42 -2.15
N ILE A 165 2.05 -7.54 -1.44
CA ILE A 165 1.72 -7.64 -0.03
C ILE A 165 2.96 -8.10 0.74
N VAL A 166 3.38 -7.31 1.73
CA VAL A 166 4.35 -7.74 2.74
C VAL A 166 3.61 -8.31 3.94
N LYS A 167 3.87 -9.57 4.27
CA LYS A 167 3.42 -10.21 5.51
C LYS A 167 4.51 -10.07 6.56
N VAL A 168 4.18 -9.46 7.70
CA VAL A 168 5.06 -9.41 8.87
C VAL A 168 4.85 -10.65 9.71
N ILE A 169 5.94 -11.34 10.03
CA ILE A 169 5.94 -12.63 10.71
C ILE A 169 6.68 -12.50 12.03
N LYS A 170 6.02 -12.93 13.11
CA LYS A 170 6.57 -13.11 14.46
C LYS A 170 6.14 -14.49 14.97
N ASP A 171 7.05 -15.22 15.60
CA ASP A 171 6.77 -16.57 16.13
C ASP A 171 6.12 -17.53 15.11
N LYS A 172 6.62 -17.49 13.86
CA LYS A 172 6.13 -18.27 12.70
C LYS A 172 4.68 -17.97 12.27
N LYS A 173 4.04 -16.93 12.81
CA LYS A 173 2.69 -16.49 12.43
C LYS A 173 2.75 -15.16 11.70
N ALA A 174 1.95 -15.01 10.65
CA ALA A 174 1.72 -13.71 10.03
C ALA A 174 0.82 -12.88 10.95
N ILE A 175 1.35 -11.77 11.46
CA ILE A 175 0.64 -10.90 12.43
C ILE A 175 0.11 -9.62 11.79
N ALA A 176 0.66 -9.21 10.64
CA ALA A 176 0.23 -8.02 9.92
C ALA A 176 0.48 -8.17 8.41
N LYS A 177 -0.26 -7.39 7.61
CA LYS A 177 -0.10 -7.33 6.16
C LYS A 177 -0.19 -5.88 5.70
N TYR A 178 0.73 -5.47 4.84
CA TYR A 178 0.73 -4.15 4.22
C TYR A 178 0.88 -4.27 2.71
N ALA A 179 0.30 -3.33 1.96
CA ALA A 179 0.26 -3.39 0.51
C ALA A 179 0.82 -2.12 -0.14
N ALA A 180 1.43 -2.33 -1.31
CA ALA A 180 1.81 -1.31 -2.28
C ALA A 180 1.65 -1.88 -3.70
N ALA A 181 1.36 -1.02 -4.66
CA ALA A 181 1.26 -1.39 -6.07
C ALA A 181 2.54 -0.98 -6.82
N VAL A 182 2.94 -1.79 -7.79
CA VAL A 182 3.93 -1.43 -8.80
C VAL A 182 3.18 -1.27 -10.11
N LEU A 183 3.21 -0.08 -10.70
CA LEU A 183 2.65 0.22 -12.02
C LEU A 183 3.80 0.40 -12.99
N VAL A 184 3.71 -0.26 -14.14
CA VAL A 184 4.80 -0.28 -15.12
C VAL A 184 4.43 0.60 -16.29
N GLU A 185 5.15 1.70 -16.41
CA GLU A 185 5.01 2.60 -17.55
C GLU A 185 5.84 2.06 -18.72
N PRO A 186 5.32 2.09 -19.96
CA PRO A 186 6.01 1.57 -21.13
C PRO A 186 7.33 2.29 -21.43
#